data_AF-A0A1P8BH06-F1
#
_entry.id   AF-A0A1P8BH06-F1
#
_cell.length_a   1.000
_cell.length_b   1.000
_cell.length_c   1.000
_cell.angle_alpha   90.00
_cell.angle_beta   90.00
_cell.angle_gamma   90.00
#
_symmetry.space_group_name_H-M   'P 1'
#
loop_
_entity.id
_entity.type
_entity.pdbx_description
1 polymer ?
#
loop_
_entity_poly.entity_id
_entity_poly.type
_entity_poly.pdbx_seq_one_letter_code
_entity_poly.pdbx_strand_id
1 'polypeptide(L)'
;MSSKMHRATTTAPELEKVLDETKRSPFTARLSAVHVRHVNKVKLIPYNGLTDPKIFLKSMYIAINGAHFSTEEAMLGAAKCSYRELTSVFLQHHSFFMIKEATNADLWTMFQRDNEPLRTFIERFKKVVSNIAIKDDAAIGDLRNALMFVSRFREDLIIARPSTFDDALHRANRLYRD
;
A
#
# COMPACT_ATOMS: atom_id res chain seq x y z
N MET A 1 -19.13 -30.73 -54.32
CA MET A 1 -19.82 -29.41 -54.29
C MET A 1 -18.75 -28.33 -54.36
N SER A 2 -18.64 -27.63 -55.49
CA SER A 2 -17.61 -26.61 -55.75
C SER A 2 -18.20 -25.22 -55.50
N SER A 3 -17.68 -24.50 -54.51
CA SER A 3 -18.06 -23.11 -54.21
C SER A 3 -17.04 -22.18 -54.83
N LYS A 4 -17.42 -21.51 -55.92
CA LYS A 4 -16.67 -20.41 -56.53
C LYS A 4 -16.85 -19.17 -55.65
N MET A 5 -15.86 -18.82 -54.86
CA MET A 5 -15.82 -17.52 -54.19
C MET A 5 -15.37 -16.45 -55.19
N HIS A 6 -16.24 -15.47 -55.41
CA HIS A 6 -15.97 -14.29 -56.22
C HIS A 6 -14.83 -13.46 -55.58
N ARG A 7 -13.71 -13.33 -56.30
CA ARG A 7 -12.66 -12.36 -55.97
C ARG A 7 -13.21 -10.97 -56.31
N ALA A 8 -13.44 -10.14 -55.29
CA ALA A 8 -13.77 -8.74 -55.47
C ALA A 8 -12.59 -8.04 -56.17
N THR A 9 -12.83 -7.51 -57.36
CA THR A 9 -11.88 -6.72 -58.13
C THR A 9 -11.67 -5.38 -57.41
N THR A 10 -10.71 -5.33 -56.51
CA THR A 10 -10.25 -4.07 -55.93
C THR A 10 -9.51 -3.27 -57.00
N THR A 11 -9.87 -1.99 -57.14
CA THR A 11 -9.38 -1.08 -58.18
C THR A 11 -7.98 -0.50 -57.88
N ALA A 12 -7.30 -1.04 -56.87
CA ALA A 12 -6.02 -0.54 -56.37
C ALA A 12 -4.96 -1.64 -56.41
N PRO A 13 -4.29 -1.86 -57.55
CA PRO A 13 -3.21 -2.85 -57.66
C PRO A 13 -2.09 -2.59 -56.64
N GLU A 14 -1.85 -1.32 -56.28
CA GLU A 14 -0.91 -0.95 -55.22
C GLU A 14 -1.31 -1.49 -53.84
N LEU A 15 -2.61 -1.55 -53.52
CA LEU A 15 -3.06 -2.15 -52.25
C LEU A 15 -2.88 -3.66 -52.22
N GLU A 16 -3.13 -4.37 -53.33
CA GLU A 16 -2.83 -5.81 -53.41
C GLU A 16 -1.33 -6.07 -53.26
N LYS A 17 -0.48 -5.25 -53.90
CA LYS A 17 0.98 -5.35 -53.78
C LYS A 17 1.46 -5.12 -52.35
N VAL A 18 0.99 -4.06 -51.68
CA VAL A 18 1.34 -3.76 -50.28
C VAL A 18 0.85 -4.88 -49.35
N LEU A 19 -0.33 -5.45 -49.60
CA LEU A 19 -0.85 -6.56 -48.81
C LEU A 19 0.00 -7.83 -48.99
N ASP A 20 0.40 -8.15 -50.21
CA ASP A 20 1.27 -9.29 -50.50
C ASP A 20 2.69 -9.11 -49.94
N GLU A 21 3.26 -7.90 -50.02
CA GLU A 21 4.52 -7.55 -49.34
C GLU A 21 4.40 -7.68 -47.82
N THR A 22 3.30 -7.21 -47.24
CA THR A 22 3.04 -7.33 -45.80
C THR A 22 2.94 -8.80 -45.38
N LYS A 23 2.26 -9.65 -46.17
CA LYS A 23 2.17 -11.09 -45.91
C LYS A 23 3.50 -11.82 -46.07
N ARG A 24 4.38 -11.36 -46.96
CA ARG A 24 5.75 -11.89 -47.13
C ARG A 24 6.75 -11.34 -46.12
N SER A 25 6.38 -10.30 -45.37
CA SER A 25 7.27 -9.69 -44.39
C SER A 25 7.65 -10.69 -43.29
N PRO A 26 8.94 -10.80 -42.93
CA PRO A 26 9.38 -11.58 -41.77
C PRO A 26 8.67 -11.18 -40.47
N PHE A 27 8.18 -9.94 -40.38
CA PHE A 27 7.39 -9.47 -39.25
C PHE A 27 6.08 -10.25 -39.06
N THR A 28 5.40 -10.63 -40.15
CA THR A 28 4.13 -11.37 -40.08
C THR A 28 4.35 -12.77 -39.51
N ALA A 29 5.42 -13.45 -39.94
CA ALA A 29 5.80 -14.75 -39.38
C ALA A 29 6.14 -14.63 -37.89
N ARG A 30 6.92 -13.62 -37.50
CA ARG A 30 7.24 -13.33 -36.09
C ARG A 30 5.98 -13.07 -35.27
N LEU A 31 5.05 -12.24 -35.75
CA LEU A 31 3.80 -11.95 -35.05
C LEU A 31 2.90 -13.18 -34.92
N SER A 32 2.79 -14.01 -35.97
CA SER A 32 2.00 -15.25 -35.91
C SER A 32 2.58 -16.30 -34.96
N ALA A 33 3.89 -16.26 -34.71
CA ALA A 33 4.56 -17.16 -33.77
C ALA A 33 4.32 -16.75 -32.30
N VAL A 34 4.01 -15.48 -32.04
CA VAL A 34 3.71 -14.97 -30.69
C VAL A 34 2.36 -15.51 -30.23
N HIS A 35 2.38 -16.54 -29.38
CA HIS A 35 1.19 -16.96 -28.64
C HIS A 35 0.89 -15.95 -27.54
N VAL A 36 -0.15 -15.14 -27.73
CA VAL A 36 -0.72 -14.34 -26.64
C VAL A 36 -1.37 -15.30 -25.65
N ARG A 37 -0.69 -15.59 -24.54
CA ARG A 37 -1.27 -16.40 -23.46
C ARG A 37 -2.45 -15.63 -22.89
N HIS A 38 -3.58 -16.32 -22.71
CA HIS A 38 -4.66 -15.78 -21.90
C HIS A 38 -4.15 -15.67 -20.46
N VAL A 39 -3.67 -14.48 -20.09
CA VAL A 39 -3.28 -14.19 -18.72
C VAL A 39 -4.54 -14.39 -17.87
N ASN A 40 -4.53 -15.38 -16.97
CA ASN A 40 -5.55 -15.47 -15.94
C ASN A 40 -5.67 -14.09 -15.31
N LYS A 41 -6.88 -13.50 -15.30
CA LYS A 41 -7.10 -12.12 -14.84
C LYS A 41 -6.67 -12.01 -13.39
N VAL A 42 -5.38 -11.76 -13.14
CA VAL A 42 -4.92 -11.51 -11.78
C VAL A 42 -5.44 -10.12 -11.44
N LYS A 43 -6.31 -10.07 -10.44
CA LYS A 43 -6.91 -8.82 -9.97
C LYS A 43 -5.85 -8.04 -9.19
N LEU A 44 -5.16 -7.13 -9.88
CA LEU A 44 -4.40 -6.08 -9.21
C LEU A 44 -5.37 -5.05 -8.64
N ILE A 45 -5.26 -4.75 -7.35
CA ILE A 45 -6.05 -3.69 -6.72
C ILE A 45 -5.38 -2.37 -7.07
N PRO A 46 -6.09 -1.33 -7.57
CA PRO A 46 -5.47 -0.04 -7.83
C PRO A 46 -5.07 0.67 -6.52
N TYR A 47 -3.92 1.34 -6.52
CA TYR A 47 -3.49 2.20 -5.42
C TYR A 47 -3.86 3.65 -5.70
N ASN A 48 -4.65 4.27 -4.82
CA ASN A 48 -5.10 5.65 -4.97
C ASN A 48 -4.18 6.68 -4.29
N GLY A 49 -3.09 6.25 -3.65
CA GLY A 49 -2.17 7.13 -2.92
C GLY A 49 -2.65 7.55 -1.52
N LEU A 50 -3.87 7.22 -1.11
CA LEU A 50 -4.48 7.69 0.14
C LEU A 50 -4.71 6.57 1.18
N THR A 51 -4.68 5.31 0.77
CA THR A 51 -4.89 4.17 1.67
C THR A 51 -3.56 3.54 2.10
N ASP A 52 -3.61 2.64 3.08
CA ASP A 52 -2.48 1.80 3.45
C ASP A 52 -1.97 1.02 2.21
N PRO A 53 -0.70 1.20 1.78
CA PRO A 53 -0.14 0.54 0.61
C PRO A 53 0.01 -0.99 0.80
N LYS A 54 -0.09 -1.53 2.02
CA LYS A 54 0.03 -2.96 2.29
C LYS A 54 -0.98 -3.79 1.50
N ILE A 55 -2.20 -3.28 1.27
CA ILE A 55 -3.22 -3.97 0.46
C ILE A 55 -2.78 -4.06 -1.00
N PHE A 56 -2.32 -2.94 -1.56
CA PHE A 56 -1.79 -2.88 -2.92
C PHE A 56 -0.60 -3.83 -3.09
N LEU A 57 0.39 -3.74 -2.21
CA LEU A 57 1.60 -4.56 -2.24
C LEU A 57 1.31 -6.06 -2.15
N LYS A 58 0.35 -6.48 -1.32
CA LYS A 58 -0.12 -7.87 -1.28
C LYS A 58 -0.75 -8.31 -2.60
N SER A 59 -1.59 -7.47 -3.20
CA SER A 59 -2.20 -7.79 -4.50
C SER A 59 -1.16 -7.87 -5.62
N MET A 60 -0.15 -6.99 -5.59
CA MET A 60 0.98 -6.97 -6.52
C MET A 60 1.85 -8.23 -6.36
N TYR A 61 2.15 -8.63 -5.13
CA TYR A 61 2.87 -9.88 -4.84
C TYR A 61 2.15 -11.08 -5.44
N ILE A 62 0.83 -11.19 -5.24
CA ILE A 62 0.03 -12.28 -5.80
C ILE A 62 0.03 -12.22 -7.33
N ALA A 63 -0.07 -11.03 -7.92
CA ALA A 63 -0.04 -10.83 -9.36
C ALA A 63 1.27 -11.29 -10.00
N ILE A 64 2.40 -10.88 -9.42
CA ILE A 64 3.73 -11.24 -9.95
C ILE A 64 3.99 -12.73 -9.78
N ASN A 65 3.68 -13.30 -8.60
CA ASN A 65 3.92 -14.73 -8.36
C ASN A 65 2.91 -15.66 -9.05
N GLY A 66 1.70 -15.17 -9.35
CA GLY A 66 0.69 -15.89 -10.13
C GLY A 66 0.88 -15.77 -11.65
N ALA A 67 1.68 -14.81 -12.12
CA ALA A 67 2.02 -14.66 -13.52
C ALA A 67 3.09 -15.68 -13.92
N HIS A 68 2.70 -16.68 -14.70
CA HIS A 68 3.65 -17.58 -15.36
C HIS A 68 4.28 -16.87 -16.57
N PHE A 69 5.31 -16.07 -16.32
CA PHE A 69 6.11 -15.46 -17.39
C PHE A 69 6.72 -16.55 -18.27
N SER A 70 6.59 -16.40 -19.58
CA SER A 70 7.27 -17.24 -20.56
C SER A 70 8.78 -16.98 -20.59
N THR A 71 9.55 -17.92 -21.15
CA THR A 71 11.00 -17.77 -21.30
C THR A 71 11.37 -16.53 -22.11
N GLU A 72 10.57 -16.16 -23.11
CA GLU A 72 10.78 -14.93 -23.90
C GLU A 72 10.54 -13.66 -23.08
N GLU A 73 9.46 -13.60 -22.29
CA GLU A 73 9.18 -12.48 -21.37
C GLU A 73 10.27 -12.35 -20.29
N ALA A 74 10.86 -13.48 -19.88
CA ALA A 74 12.01 -13.47 -18.98
C ALA A 74 13.27 -12.92 -19.64
N MET A 75 13.51 -13.25 -20.90
CA MET A 75 14.66 -12.77 -21.68
C MET A 75 14.55 -11.31 -22.12
N LEU A 76 13.34 -10.78 -22.27
CA LEU A 76 13.09 -9.36 -22.61
C LEU A 76 13.24 -8.40 -21.42
N GLY A 77 13.74 -8.89 -20.27
CA GLY A 77 13.97 -8.09 -19.07
C GLY A 77 12.72 -7.88 -18.20
N ALA A 78 11.53 -8.28 -18.65
CA ALA A 78 10.30 -8.15 -17.86
C ALA A 78 10.30 -9.05 -16.61
N ALA A 79 10.96 -10.21 -16.66
CA ALA A 79 11.18 -11.03 -15.46
C ALA A 79 12.38 -10.60 -14.60
N LYS A 80 13.15 -9.57 -14.99
CA LYS A 80 14.31 -9.14 -14.20
C LYS A 80 13.90 -8.36 -12.95
N CYS A 81 12.74 -7.71 -12.98
CA CYS A 81 12.26 -6.95 -11.83
C CYS A 81 11.64 -7.90 -10.81
N SER A 82 12.42 -8.28 -9.79
CA SER A 82 11.90 -9.05 -8.66
C SER A 82 10.81 -8.25 -7.93
N TYR A 83 9.89 -8.94 -7.26
CA TYR A 83 8.91 -8.30 -6.36
C TYR A 83 9.59 -7.31 -5.40
N ARG A 84 10.79 -7.65 -4.92
CA ARG A 84 11.57 -6.81 -4.01
C ARG A 84 12.00 -5.49 -4.66
N GLU A 85 12.48 -5.51 -5.90
CA GLU A 85 12.89 -4.30 -6.63
C GLU A 85 11.69 -3.41 -6.95
N LEU A 86 10.60 -3.99 -7.46
CA LEU A 86 9.37 -3.25 -7.76
C LEU A 86 8.79 -2.61 -6.49
N THR A 87 8.75 -3.37 -5.39
CA THR A 87 8.32 -2.85 -4.09
C THR A 87 9.24 -1.72 -3.62
N SER A 88 10.56 -1.86 -3.79
CA SER A 88 11.51 -0.82 -3.39
C SER A 88 11.33 0.48 -4.17
N VAL A 89 11.17 0.40 -5.50
CA VAL A 89 10.93 1.58 -6.36
C VAL A 89 9.58 2.22 -6.02
N PHE A 90 8.54 1.40 -5.82
CA PHE A 90 7.23 1.87 -5.40
C PHE A 90 7.29 2.62 -4.06
N LEU A 91 7.91 2.02 -3.04
CA LEU A 91 8.07 2.63 -1.73
C LEU A 91 8.93 3.89 -1.81
N GLN A 92 9.98 3.92 -2.63
CA GLN A 92 10.81 5.11 -2.83
C GLN A 92 9.97 6.25 -3.41
N HIS A 93 9.21 5.99 -4.47
CA HIS A 93 8.40 6.99 -5.16
C HIS A 93 7.22 7.50 -4.31
N HIS A 94 6.57 6.60 -3.57
CA HIS A 94 5.41 6.93 -2.76
C HIS A 94 5.74 7.24 -1.29
N SER A 95 7.02 7.22 -0.90
CA SER A 95 7.45 7.48 0.49
C SER A 95 6.91 8.79 1.07
N PHE A 96 6.82 9.83 0.24
CA PHE A 96 6.24 11.12 0.64
C PHE A 96 4.75 11.03 0.97
N PHE A 97 4.01 10.16 0.27
CA PHE A 97 2.56 9.98 0.41
C PHE A 97 2.18 8.89 1.41
N MET A 98 3.12 8.00 1.77
CA MET A 98 2.88 7.01 2.80
C MET A 98 2.63 7.72 4.13
N ILE A 99 1.46 7.49 4.71
CA ILE A 99 1.12 7.95 6.06
C ILE A 99 2.26 7.48 6.96
N LYS A 100 3.02 8.42 7.53
CA LYS A 100 4.06 8.11 8.51
C LYS A 100 3.39 7.33 9.63
N GLU A 101 3.72 6.04 9.74
CA GLU A 101 3.30 5.26 10.90
C GLU A 101 3.77 6.03 12.14
N ALA A 102 2.89 6.17 13.13
CA ALA A 102 3.30 6.76 14.39
C ALA A 102 4.50 5.96 14.90
N THR A 103 5.51 6.65 15.37
CA THR A 103 6.74 6.07 15.88
C THR A 103 6.78 6.26 17.39
N ASN A 104 7.65 5.49 18.07
CA ASN A 104 7.92 5.77 19.48
C ASN A 104 8.39 7.22 19.67
N ALA A 105 9.14 7.80 18.71
CA ALA A 105 9.57 9.21 18.78
C ALA A 105 8.40 10.20 18.78
N ASP A 106 7.32 9.91 18.05
CA ASP A 106 6.10 10.73 18.11
C ASP A 106 5.55 10.74 19.54
N LEU A 107 5.49 9.58 20.21
CA LEU A 107 5.04 9.46 21.60
C LEU A 107 5.92 10.26 22.58
N TRP A 108 7.24 10.16 22.46
CA TRP A 108 8.21 10.86 23.33
C TRP A 108 8.13 12.39 23.23
N THR A 109 7.66 12.90 22.10
CA THR A 109 7.51 14.36 21.88
C THR A 109 6.10 14.86 22.21
N MET A 110 5.18 13.97 22.58
CA MET A 110 3.83 14.36 22.98
C MET A 110 3.84 14.94 24.39
N PHE A 111 3.22 16.11 24.53
CA PHE A 111 2.87 16.69 25.81
C PHE A 111 1.46 17.29 25.75
N GLN A 112 0.81 17.36 26.90
CA GLN A 112 -0.45 18.10 27.06
C GLN A 112 -0.13 19.60 26.98
N ARG A 113 -0.80 20.31 26.08
CA ARG A 113 -0.60 21.76 25.89
C ARG A 113 -1.28 22.54 27.02
N ASP A 114 -0.78 23.73 27.35
CA ASP A 114 -1.27 24.55 28.48
C ASP A 114 -2.79 24.82 28.47
N ASN A 115 -3.40 24.90 27.28
CA ASN A 115 -4.83 25.17 27.10
C ASN A 115 -5.60 23.96 26.51
N GLU A 116 -5.03 22.76 26.57
CA GLU A 116 -5.65 21.56 26.02
C GLU A 116 -6.42 20.77 27.10
N PRO A 117 -7.73 20.56 26.91
CA PRO A 117 -8.51 19.71 27.79
C PRO A 117 -7.94 18.30 27.85
N LEU A 118 -7.96 17.70 29.05
CA LEU A 118 -7.43 16.34 29.27
C LEU A 118 -8.01 15.34 28.26
N ARG A 119 -9.32 15.43 28.00
CA ARG A 119 -10.01 14.58 27.02
C ARG A 119 -9.36 14.64 25.63
N THR A 120 -9.07 15.83 25.12
CA THR A 120 -8.46 16.03 23.80
C THR A 120 -7.04 15.47 23.77
N PHE A 121 -6.25 15.71 24.83
CA PHE A 121 -4.91 15.15 24.95
C PHE A 121 -4.93 13.62 24.95
N ILE A 122 -5.80 12.99 25.75
CA ILE A 122 -5.94 11.54 25.85
C ILE A 122 -6.37 10.92 24.51
N GLU A 123 -7.28 11.56 23.77
CA GLU A 123 -7.67 11.11 22.44
C GLU A 123 -6.49 11.12 21.46
N ARG A 124 -5.65 12.17 21.49
CA ARG A 124 -4.42 12.20 20.68
C ARG A 124 -3.43 11.12 21.09
N PHE A 125 -3.21 10.96 22.39
CA PHE A 125 -2.23 10.01 22.93
C PHE A 125 -2.64 8.57 22.60
N LYS A 126 -3.91 8.23 22.83
CA LYS A 126 -4.50 6.93 22.47
C LYS A 126 -4.33 6.61 20.99
N LYS A 127 -4.50 7.59 20.11
CA LYS A 127 -4.33 7.42 18.65
C LYS A 127 -2.89 7.07 18.27
N VAL A 128 -1.89 7.61 18.97
CA VAL A 128 -0.48 7.26 18.72
C VAL A 128 -0.20 5.86 19.25
N VAL A 129 -0.58 5.58 20.50
CA VAL A 129 -0.40 4.26 21.14
C VAL A 129 -1.04 3.13 20.32
N SER A 130 -2.24 3.34 19.76
CA SER A 130 -2.91 2.32 18.94
C SER A 130 -2.20 1.99 17.63
N ASN A 131 -1.25 2.81 17.20
CA ASN A 131 -0.48 2.64 15.96
C ASN A 131 0.95 2.14 16.19
N ILE A 132 1.38 1.95 17.44
CA ILE A 132 2.73 1.47 17.80
C ILE A 132 2.65 0.20 18.65
N ALA A 133 3.64 -0.69 18.49
CA ALA A 133 3.80 -1.84 19.36
C ALA A 133 4.54 -1.42 20.65
N ILE A 134 3.79 -1.04 21.68
CA ILE A 134 4.31 -0.62 22.99
C ILE A 134 3.73 -1.48 24.11
N LYS A 135 4.52 -1.77 25.14
CA LYS A 135 4.03 -2.46 26.35
C LYS A 135 3.27 -1.48 27.24
N ASP A 136 2.28 -1.99 27.98
CA ASP A 136 1.43 -1.16 28.85
C ASP A 136 2.23 -0.36 29.89
N ASP A 137 3.25 -0.96 30.51
CA ASP A 137 4.09 -0.30 31.49
C ASP A 137 4.84 0.90 30.91
N ALA A 138 5.37 0.76 29.68
CA ALA A 138 6.00 1.85 28.95
C ALA A 138 4.98 2.93 28.54
N ALA A 139 3.82 2.55 28.00
CA ALA A 139 2.77 3.48 27.59
C ALA A 139 2.23 4.30 28.77
N ILE A 140 2.07 3.68 29.94
CA ILE A 140 1.67 4.36 31.18
C ILE A 140 2.76 5.32 31.66
N GLY A 141 4.03 4.90 31.60
CA GLY A 141 5.18 5.75 31.93
C GLY A 141 5.26 7.00 31.06
N ASP A 142 5.11 6.83 29.75
CA ASP A 142 5.13 7.91 28.76
C ASP A 142 3.91 8.83 28.93
N LEU A 143 2.72 8.27 29.17
CA LEU A 143 1.50 9.05 29.46
C LEU A 143 1.71 9.95 30.68
N ARG A 144 2.26 9.41 31.77
CA ARG A 144 2.53 10.17 32.99
C ARG A 144 3.52 11.32 32.74
N ASN A 145 4.54 11.09 31.92
CA ASN A 145 5.55 12.11 31.60
C ASN A 145 5.01 13.20 30.67
N ALA A 146 4.08 12.84 29.78
CA ALA A 146 3.45 13.74 28.82
C ALA A 146 2.39 14.67 29.44
N LEU A 147 1.82 14.31 30.60
CA LEU A 147 0.83 15.12 31.31
C LEU A 147 1.46 16.36 31.98
N MET A 148 0.68 17.45 32.02
CA MET A 148 1.06 18.66 32.75
C MET A 148 1.40 18.33 34.21
N PHE A 149 2.41 19.00 34.76
CA PHE A 149 2.87 18.75 36.13
C PHE A 149 1.76 18.91 37.17
N VAL A 150 0.86 19.88 36.98
CA VAL A 150 -0.27 20.19 37.85
C VAL A 150 -1.52 19.34 37.59
N SER A 151 -1.44 18.34 36.73
CA SER A 151 -2.59 17.51 36.37
C SER A 151 -2.96 16.56 37.51
N ARG A 152 -4.18 16.68 38.05
CA ARG A 152 -4.75 15.71 39.00
C ARG A 152 -4.68 14.27 38.50
N PHE A 153 -4.79 14.09 37.18
CA PHE A 153 -4.68 12.76 36.57
C PHE A 153 -3.26 12.20 36.66
N ARG A 154 -2.23 13.04 36.56
CA ARG A 154 -0.85 12.60 36.76
C ARG A 154 -0.63 12.10 38.18
N GLU A 155 -1.22 12.76 39.18
CA GLU A 155 -1.21 12.30 40.57
C GLU A 155 -1.98 10.99 40.76
N ASP A 156 -3.18 10.86 40.18
CA ASP A 156 -3.96 9.62 40.22
C ASP A 156 -3.18 8.42 39.66
N LEU A 157 -2.46 8.60 38.54
CA LEU A 157 -1.62 7.56 37.96
C LEU A 157 -0.48 7.11 38.88
N ILE A 158 0.13 8.04 39.63
CA ILE A 158 1.20 7.74 40.59
C ILE A 158 0.67 6.93 41.77
N ILE A 159 -0.51 7.29 42.25
CA ILE A 159 -1.15 6.66 43.42
C ILE A 159 -1.71 5.29 43.04
N ALA A 160 -2.50 5.23 41.97
CA ALA A 160 -3.24 4.03 41.59
C ALA A 160 -2.38 2.94 40.96
N ARG A 161 -1.32 3.33 40.24
CA ARG A 161 -0.42 2.42 39.51
C ARG A 161 -1.19 1.38 38.67
N PRO A 162 -1.95 1.82 37.65
CA PRO A 162 -2.67 0.92 36.77
C PRO A 162 -1.72 -0.08 36.12
N SER A 163 -2.15 -1.34 36.00
CA SER A 163 -1.35 -2.40 35.37
C SER A 163 -1.54 -2.51 33.86
N THR A 164 -2.63 -1.94 33.33
CA THR A 164 -2.95 -1.92 31.91
C THR A 164 -3.19 -0.50 31.42
N PHE A 165 -2.90 -0.24 30.15
CA PHE A 165 -3.16 1.07 29.56
C PHE A 165 -4.66 1.39 29.54
N ASP A 166 -5.52 0.37 29.39
CA ASP A 166 -6.96 0.53 29.44
C ASP A 166 -7.48 0.99 30.82
N ASP A 167 -6.93 0.45 31.93
CA ASP A 167 -7.27 0.93 33.28
C ASP A 167 -6.86 2.41 33.48
N ALA A 168 -5.69 2.80 32.96
CA ALA A 168 -5.26 4.19 32.97
C ALA A 168 -6.24 5.11 32.21
N LEU A 169 -6.74 4.68 31.04
CA LEU A 169 -7.73 5.44 30.27
C LEU A 169 -9.09 5.52 30.98
N HIS A 170 -9.53 4.43 31.62
CA HIS A 170 -10.75 4.42 32.42
C HIS A 170 -10.70 5.43 33.56
N ARG A 171 -9.54 5.59 34.18
CA ARG A 171 -9.30 6.60 35.22
C ARG A 171 -9.34 8.02 34.68
N ALA A 172 -8.75 8.27 33.51
CA ALA A 172 -8.84 9.57 32.85
C ALA A 172 -10.29 10.01 32.63
N ASN A 173 -11.16 9.07 32.22
CA ASN A 173 -12.58 9.35 31.98
C ASN A 173 -13.33 9.83 33.23
N ARG A 174 -12.89 9.41 34.43
CA ARG A 174 -13.49 9.87 35.69
C ARG A 174 -13.15 11.33 36.00
N LEU A 175 -12.02 11.82 35.51
CA LEU A 175 -11.50 13.15 35.76
C LEU A 175 -11.85 14.17 34.66
N TYR A 176 -12.64 13.79 33.64
CA TYR A 176 -13.16 14.74 32.64
C TYR A 176 -14.20 15.72 33.22
N ARG A 177 -14.58 15.55 34.48
CA ARG A 177 -15.67 16.29 35.13
C ARG A 177 -15.21 17.38 36.10
N ASP A 178 -13.90 17.58 36.22
CA ASP A 178 -13.30 18.71 36.95
C ASP A 178 -12.79 19.77 35.96
#